data_AF-A0A562GRW0-F1
#
_entry.id   AF-A0A562GRW0-F1
#
_cell.length_a   1.000
_cell.length_b   1.000
_cell.length_c   1.000
_cell.angle_alpha   90.00
_cell.angle_beta   90.00
_cell.angle_gamma   90.00
#
_symmetry.space_group_name_H-M   'P 1'
#
loop_
_entity.id
_entity.type
_entity.pdbx_description
1 polymer ?
#
loop_
_entity_poly.entity_id
_entity_poly.type
_entity_poly.pdbx_seq_one_letter_code
_entity_poly.pdbx_strand_id
1 'polypeptide(L)'
;MKLLSGKNHCNRIPHLLHNGLKGIRCFRPLAKNIVMQQRRYLKQALLETLDCRRCQKEMQIAFTVERCHNLIERQVNAFLLRENESIESYTSDLLGGKSKTKACFFQEFLSPSAIDNLLDNIKHSIQLEMKKCFGAAYVDIAALQYIATDFEVINYMVDRVDEYRNTLLLAEIAIEVGDQTWEQALGKLDLSPVLGKLLKRIKLGTIAMKSVGCDHKTLFEQCRRQLEQEMVGILLNITHKVKIFTRNKATQIFYEMYDNTYGSYFVSLEHNIRTRKFCKAKQAKFITERIDQQAM
;
A
#
# COMPACT_ATOMS: atom_id res chain seq x y z
N MET A 1 -101.53 -21.13 -14.82
CA MET A 1 -101.30 -20.80 -13.40
C MET A 1 -100.64 -19.42 -13.34
N LYS A 2 -101.11 -18.37 -12.65
CA LYS A 2 -102.14 -18.21 -11.61
C LYS A 2 -101.99 -19.14 -10.39
N LEU A 3 -102.05 -18.69 -9.14
CA LEU A 3 -101.94 -17.33 -8.55
C LEU A 3 -101.98 -17.48 -7.01
N LEU A 4 -101.00 -16.99 -6.25
CA LEU A 4 -101.09 -16.58 -4.83
C LEU A 4 -99.84 -15.73 -4.54
N SER A 5 -99.85 -14.42 -4.26
CA SER A 5 -100.79 -13.51 -3.57
C SER A 5 -100.74 -13.60 -2.04
N GLY A 6 -100.23 -12.54 -1.42
CA GLY A 6 -100.07 -12.37 0.03
C GLY A 6 -99.67 -10.93 0.38
N LYS A 7 -100.61 -9.98 0.23
CA LYS A 7 -100.46 -8.59 0.72
C LYS A 7 -101.15 -8.46 2.08
N ASN A 8 -100.64 -7.62 2.97
CA ASN A 8 -101.32 -6.38 3.42
C ASN A 8 -100.51 -5.59 4.47
N HIS A 9 -100.50 -4.26 4.29
CA HIS A 9 -100.71 -3.16 5.27
C HIS A 9 -100.21 -3.27 6.73
N CYS A 10 -99.67 -2.23 7.40
CA CYS A 10 -99.30 -0.83 7.07
C CYS A 10 -98.36 -0.31 8.22
N ASN A 11 -98.08 0.97 8.55
CA ASN A 11 -98.58 2.33 8.21
C ASN A 11 -97.50 3.41 8.56
N ARG A 12 -97.71 4.69 8.18
CA ARG A 12 -96.99 5.94 8.61
C ARG A 12 -95.48 6.01 8.25
N ILE A 13 -94.94 6.85 7.35
CA ILE A 13 -95.06 8.33 7.11
C ILE A 13 -94.55 9.13 8.34
N PRO A 14 -93.69 10.19 8.24
CA PRO A 14 -93.19 10.96 7.07
C PRO A 14 -91.65 11.20 6.98
N HIS A 15 -91.25 11.98 5.95
CA HIS A 15 -90.10 12.91 5.83
C HIS A 15 -88.88 12.81 6.77
N LEU A 16 -87.68 12.69 6.17
CA LEU A 16 -86.55 13.61 6.43
C LEU A 16 -85.48 13.63 5.30
N LEU A 17 -85.92 13.75 4.04
CA LEU A 17 -85.03 13.99 2.90
C LEU A 17 -84.53 15.45 2.84
N HIS A 18 -83.76 15.88 3.84
CA HIS A 18 -82.80 16.99 3.77
C HIS A 18 -81.89 16.97 5.02
N ASN A 19 -80.67 17.49 4.91
CA ASN A 19 -79.66 17.63 6.00
C ASN A 19 -78.77 16.41 6.37
N GLY A 20 -78.49 15.49 5.44
CA GLY A 20 -77.42 14.47 5.62
C GLY A 20 -76.00 14.94 5.24
N LEU A 21 -75.85 15.80 4.23
CA LEU A 21 -74.56 16.10 3.57
C LEU A 21 -73.69 17.16 4.28
N LYS A 22 -73.60 17.12 5.61
CA LYS A 22 -72.64 17.93 6.40
C LYS A 22 -71.51 17.13 7.05
N GLY A 23 -71.57 15.80 7.11
CA GLY A 23 -70.51 14.96 7.73
C GLY A 23 -69.23 14.77 6.91
N ILE A 24 -69.28 14.86 5.57
CA ILE A 24 -68.21 14.36 4.68
C ILE A 24 -66.94 15.24 4.68
N ARG A 25 -66.95 16.41 5.32
CA ARG A 25 -65.77 17.31 5.37
C ARG A 25 -64.67 16.83 6.34
N CYS A 26 -64.99 15.98 7.32
CA CYS A 26 -64.06 15.56 8.37
C CYS A 26 -63.07 14.44 7.97
N PHE A 27 -63.31 13.72 6.86
CA PHE A 27 -62.41 12.65 6.41
C PHE A 27 -61.21 13.14 5.58
N ARG A 28 -61.28 14.34 4.96
CA ARG A 28 -60.16 14.90 4.18
C ARG A 28 -58.88 15.11 5.02
N PRO A 29 -58.92 15.66 6.25
CA PRO A 29 -57.74 15.76 7.12
C PRO A 29 -57.11 14.41 7.44
N LEU A 30 -57.91 13.39 7.82
CA LEU A 30 -57.44 12.05 8.13
C LEU A 30 -56.74 11.38 6.94
N ALA A 31 -57.39 11.35 5.77
CA ALA A 31 -56.78 10.81 4.55
C ALA A 31 -55.49 11.57 4.16
N LYS A 32 -55.47 12.89 4.29
CA LYS A 32 -54.28 13.73 4.02
C LYS A 32 -53.14 13.45 5.01
N ASN A 33 -53.45 13.21 6.28
CA ASN A 33 -52.48 12.87 7.31
C ASN A 33 -51.89 11.47 7.10
N ILE A 34 -52.72 10.46 6.83
CA ILE A 34 -52.28 9.09 6.49
C ILE A 34 -51.36 9.11 5.28
N VAL A 35 -51.75 9.80 4.19
CA VAL A 35 -50.91 9.95 2.98
C VAL A 35 -49.62 10.72 3.27
N MET A 36 -49.62 11.72 4.16
CA MET A 36 -48.38 12.40 4.57
C MET A 36 -47.48 11.53 5.45
N GLN A 37 -48.05 10.69 6.31
CA GLN A 37 -47.32 9.74 7.16
C GLN A 37 -46.69 8.62 6.32
N GLN A 38 -47.45 8.00 5.41
CA GLN A 38 -46.94 7.05 4.41
C GLN A 38 -45.82 7.66 3.56
N ARG A 39 -45.95 8.93 3.13
CA ARG A 39 -44.88 9.65 2.40
C ARG A 39 -43.65 9.94 3.26
N ARG A 40 -43.78 10.09 4.58
CA ARG A 40 -42.63 10.20 5.50
C ARG A 40 -41.91 8.87 5.62
N TYR A 41 -42.63 7.78 5.92
CA TYR A 41 -42.05 6.43 5.98
C TYR A 41 -41.38 6.02 4.66
N LEU A 42 -42.03 6.24 3.51
CA LEU A 42 -41.42 5.93 2.21
C LEU A 42 -40.16 6.78 1.96
N LYS A 43 -40.18 8.08 2.28
CA LYS A 43 -38.98 8.94 2.15
C LYS A 43 -37.85 8.47 3.06
N GLN A 44 -38.16 8.06 4.29
CA GLN A 44 -37.18 7.56 5.24
C GLN A 44 -36.57 6.23 4.78
N ALA A 45 -37.39 5.25 4.41
CA ALA A 45 -36.92 3.97 3.87
C ALA A 45 -36.10 4.12 2.57
N LEU A 46 -36.38 5.15 1.76
CA LEU A 46 -35.55 5.49 0.58
C LEU A 46 -34.18 6.07 0.97
N LEU A 47 -34.08 6.85 2.04
CA LEU A 47 -32.79 7.34 2.56
C LEU A 47 -32.00 6.19 3.20
N GLU A 48 -32.62 5.41 4.09
CA GLU A 48 -32.02 4.22 4.71
C GLU A 48 -31.47 3.24 3.65
N THR A 49 -32.22 3.01 2.56
CA THR A 49 -31.75 2.13 1.46
C THR A 49 -30.64 2.79 0.63
N LEU A 50 -30.60 4.12 0.50
CA LEU A 50 -29.50 4.85 -0.15
C LEU A 50 -28.23 4.76 0.69
N ASP A 51 -28.33 4.97 1.99
CA ASP A 51 -27.22 4.88 2.94
C ASP A 51 -26.66 3.44 2.98
N CYS A 52 -27.52 2.41 3.02
CA CYS A 52 -27.07 1.02 2.87
C CYS A 52 -26.34 0.77 1.54
N ARG A 53 -26.88 1.24 0.41
CA ARG A 53 -26.23 1.09 -0.92
C ARG A 53 -24.89 1.86 -1.00
N ARG A 54 -24.75 2.99 -0.30
CA ARG A 54 -23.49 3.72 -0.14
C ARG A 54 -22.49 2.92 0.69
N CYS A 55 -22.85 2.51 1.90
CA CYS A 55 -21.96 1.76 2.81
C CYS A 55 -21.47 0.44 2.17
N GLN A 56 -22.33 -0.28 1.46
CA GLN A 56 -21.94 -1.48 0.69
C GLN A 56 -20.87 -1.18 -0.37
N LYS A 57 -20.97 -0.03 -1.05
CA LYS A 57 -19.97 0.38 -2.06
C LYS A 57 -18.68 0.86 -1.41
N GLU A 58 -18.76 1.65 -0.35
CA GLU A 58 -17.61 2.13 0.43
C GLU A 58 -16.81 0.94 1.01
N MET A 59 -17.50 -0.08 1.53
CA MET A 59 -16.92 -1.35 1.99
C MET A 59 -16.26 -2.16 0.84
N GLN A 60 -16.88 -2.18 -0.35
CA GLN A 60 -16.26 -2.81 -1.54
C GLN A 60 -14.95 -2.12 -1.94
N ILE A 61 -14.88 -0.78 -1.88
CA ILE A 61 -13.65 -0.04 -2.13
C ILE A 61 -12.59 -0.37 -1.05
N ALA A 62 -12.95 -0.35 0.23
CA ALA A 62 -12.04 -0.62 1.33
C ALA A 62 -11.34 -2.00 1.20
N PHE A 63 -12.10 -3.08 0.94
CA PHE A 63 -11.52 -4.40 0.68
C PHE A 63 -10.62 -4.43 -0.58
N THR A 64 -10.91 -3.62 -1.59
CA THR A 64 -10.06 -3.54 -2.79
C THR A 64 -8.76 -2.80 -2.50
N VAL A 65 -8.79 -1.75 -1.68
CA VAL A 65 -7.60 -1.03 -1.20
C VAL A 65 -6.73 -1.94 -0.33
N GLU A 66 -7.32 -2.67 0.63
CA GLU A 66 -6.62 -3.66 1.45
C GLU A 66 -5.95 -4.75 0.61
N ARG A 67 -6.66 -5.26 -0.41
CA ARG A 67 -6.10 -6.21 -1.39
C ARG A 67 -4.92 -5.62 -2.15
N CYS A 68 -4.97 -4.34 -2.53
CA CYS A 68 -3.84 -3.65 -3.16
C CYS A 68 -2.66 -3.45 -2.20
N HIS A 69 -2.91 -3.11 -0.92
CA HIS A 69 -1.87 -3.00 0.10
C HIS A 69 -1.14 -4.32 0.34
N ASN A 70 -1.87 -5.45 0.26
CA ASN A 70 -1.31 -6.80 0.32
C ASN A 70 -0.51 -7.19 -0.94
N LEU A 71 -0.92 -6.73 -2.13
CA LEU A 71 -0.15 -6.93 -3.37
C LEU A 71 1.17 -6.14 -3.36
N ILE A 72 1.13 -4.88 -2.93
CA ILE A 72 2.32 -4.03 -2.71
C ILE A 72 3.30 -4.73 -1.75
N GLU A 73 2.82 -5.21 -0.61
CA GLU A 73 3.64 -5.92 0.39
C GLU A 73 4.40 -7.09 -0.21
N ARG A 74 3.71 -7.96 -0.97
CA ARG A 74 4.33 -9.14 -1.60
C ARG A 74 5.38 -8.77 -2.64
N GLN A 75 5.14 -7.75 -3.45
CA GLN A 75 6.08 -7.33 -4.49
C GLN A 75 7.31 -6.63 -3.91
N VAL A 76 7.13 -5.73 -2.94
CA VAL A 76 8.24 -5.07 -2.24
C VAL A 76 9.08 -6.09 -1.44
N ASN A 77 8.45 -7.06 -0.77
CA ASN A 77 9.18 -8.10 -0.03
C ASN A 77 9.92 -9.06 -0.96
N ALA A 78 9.35 -9.42 -2.12
CA ALA A 78 10.01 -10.28 -3.11
C ALA A 78 11.21 -9.58 -3.78
N PHE A 79 11.13 -8.26 -3.98
CA PHE A 79 12.26 -7.44 -4.40
C PHE A 79 13.35 -7.41 -3.32
N LEU A 80 12.99 -7.05 -2.08
CA LEU A 80 13.90 -7.00 -0.92
C LEU A 80 14.70 -8.30 -0.73
N LEU A 81 14.06 -9.47 -0.90
CA LEU A 81 14.73 -10.77 -0.79
C LEU A 81 15.80 -10.96 -1.89
N ARG A 82 15.44 -10.72 -3.16
CA ARG A 82 16.36 -10.86 -4.31
C ARG A 82 17.58 -9.93 -4.19
N GLU A 83 17.34 -8.67 -3.85
CA GLU A 83 18.43 -7.71 -3.75
C GLU A 83 19.33 -8.03 -2.53
N ASN A 84 18.75 -8.47 -1.39
CA ASN A 84 19.53 -8.98 -0.25
C ASN A 84 20.42 -10.18 -0.60
N GLU A 85 19.92 -11.14 -1.37
CA GLU A 85 20.69 -12.31 -1.85
C GLU A 85 21.92 -11.91 -2.68
N SER A 86 21.94 -10.69 -3.25
CA SER A 86 23.03 -10.18 -4.07
C SER A 86 24.11 -9.39 -3.29
N ILE A 87 23.79 -8.92 -2.07
CA ILE A 87 24.67 -8.00 -1.30
C ILE A 87 26.04 -8.61 -0.99
N GLU A 88 26.12 -9.88 -0.58
CA GLU A 88 27.39 -10.55 -0.25
C GLU A 88 28.37 -10.60 -1.45
N SER A 89 27.85 -10.69 -2.68
CA SER A 89 28.68 -10.62 -3.89
C SER A 89 29.22 -9.21 -4.10
N TYR A 90 28.35 -8.20 -3.96
CA TYR A 90 28.73 -6.79 -4.15
C TYR A 90 29.77 -6.33 -3.13
N THR A 91 29.61 -6.64 -1.84
CA THR A 91 30.56 -6.18 -0.79
C THR A 91 31.95 -6.79 -0.95
N SER A 92 32.02 -8.05 -1.34
CA SER A 92 33.29 -8.75 -1.62
C SER A 92 34.06 -8.13 -2.79
N ASP A 93 33.38 -7.84 -3.91
CA ASP A 93 34.01 -7.25 -5.10
C ASP A 93 34.27 -5.74 -4.98
N LEU A 94 33.50 -5.04 -4.13
CA LEU A 94 33.78 -3.66 -3.72
C LEU A 94 35.05 -3.58 -2.88
N LEU A 95 35.14 -4.31 -1.76
CA LEU A 95 36.32 -4.25 -0.88
C LEU A 95 37.56 -4.82 -1.56
N GLY A 96 37.42 -5.88 -2.38
CA GLY A 96 38.50 -6.42 -3.20
C GLY A 96 38.92 -5.57 -4.41
N GLY A 97 38.37 -4.35 -4.56
CA GLY A 97 38.80 -3.38 -5.58
C GLY A 97 38.46 -3.72 -7.03
N LYS A 98 37.73 -4.82 -7.28
CA LYS A 98 37.39 -5.30 -8.64
C LYS A 98 36.33 -4.40 -9.29
N SER A 99 35.37 -3.92 -8.49
CA SER A 99 34.25 -3.11 -8.96
C SER A 99 34.43 -1.62 -8.63
N LYS A 100 34.06 -0.76 -9.59
CA LYS A 100 34.05 0.69 -9.40
C LYS A 100 32.91 1.08 -8.46
N THR A 101 33.23 1.65 -7.31
CA THR A 101 32.30 1.93 -6.19
C THR A 101 30.99 2.57 -6.64
N LYS A 102 31.07 3.70 -7.36
CA LYS A 102 29.88 4.41 -7.86
C LYS A 102 29.11 3.62 -8.92
N ALA A 103 29.76 2.83 -9.77
CA ALA A 103 29.06 2.03 -10.79
C ALA A 103 28.22 0.94 -10.13
N CYS A 104 28.79 0.17 -9.21
CA CYS A 104 28.08 -0.87 -8.46
C CYS A 104 26.85 -0.30 -7.73
N PHE A 105 27.00 0.81 -6.99
CA PHE A 105 25.86 1.40 -6.30
C PHE A 105 24.78 1.99 -7.24
N PHE A 106 25.14 2.66 -8.34
CA PHE A 106 24.17 3.27 -9.26
C PHE A 106 23.57 2.34 -10.33
N GLN A 107 24.21 1.22 -10.64
CA GLN A 107 23.83 0.37 -11.78
C GLN A 107 23.44 -1.06 -11.37
N GLU A 108 23.99 -1.57 -10.27
CA GLU A 108 23.80 -2.94 -9.81
C GLU A 108 22.92 -2.98 -8.55
N PHE A 109 23.35 -2.37 -7.44
CA PHE A 109 22.68 -2.49 -6.13
C PHE A 109 21.44 -1.59 -5.95
N LEU A 110 21.52 -0.30 -6.30
CA LEU A 110 20.39 0.65 -6.26
C LEU A 110 20.08 1.21 -7.64
N SER A 111 20.08 0.30 -8.63
CA SER A 111 19.77 0.62 -10.03
C SER A 111 18.39 1.29 -10.13
N PRO A 112 18.29 2.54 -10.63
CA PRO A 112 16.99 3.22 -10.75
C PRO A 112 15.98 2.41 -11.55
N SER A 113 16.43 1.74 -12.62
CA SER A 113 15.61 0.86 -13.44
C SER A 113 15.04 -0.34 -12.68
N ALA A 114 15.70 -0.85 -11.64
CA ALA A 114 15.18 -1.94 -10.81
C ALA A 114 14.03 -1.44 -9.92
N ILE A 115 14.14 -0.23 -9.39
CA ILE A 115 13.09 0.45 -8.61
C ILE A 115 11.91 0.85 -9.52
N ASP A 116 12.18 1.39 -10.70
CA ASP A 116 11.15 1.72 -11.70
C ASP A 116 10.39 0.46 -12.15
N ASN A 117 11.09 -0.64 -12.44
CA ASN A 117 10.47 -1.93 -12.76
C ASN A 117 9.58 -2.44 -11.60
N LEU A 118 10.00 -2.30 -10.34
CA LEU A 118 9.14 -2.64 -9.20
C LEU A 118 7.87 -1.77 -9.16
N LEU A 119 8.00 -0.47 -9.41
CA LEU A 119 6.89 0.48 -9.39
C LEU A 119 5.91 0.27 -10.54
N ASP A 120 6.39 -0.07 -11.74
CA ASP A 120 5.52 -0.41 -12.88
C ASP A 120 4.78 -1.74 -12.67
N ASN A 121 5.42 -2.75 -12.06
CA ASN A 121 4.73 -3.98 -11.66
C ASN A 121 3.64 -3.71 -10.61
N ILE A 122 3.91 -2.84 -9.63
CA ILE A 122 2.93 -2.40 -8.63
C ILE A 122 1.79 -1.60 -9.30
N LYS A 123 2.12 -0.64 -10.17
CA LYS A 123 1.16 0.18 -10.94
C LYS A 123 0.22 -0.69 -11.77
N HIS A 124 0.76 -1.63 -12.54
CA HIS A 124 -0.02 -2.57 -13.34
C HIS A 124 -0.95 -3.42 -12.46
N SER A 125 -0.46 -3.92 -11.34
CA SER A 125 -1.23 -4.73 -10.38
C SER A 125 -2.40 -3.94 -9.77
N ILE A 126 -2.17 -2.67 -9.41
CA ILE A 126 -3.22 -1.75 -8.91
C ILE A 126 -4.25 -1.46 -10.02
N GLN A 127 -3.80 -1.15 -11.24
CA GLN A 127 -4.70 -0.88 -12.38
C GLN A 127 -5.60 -2.08 -12.70
N LEU A 128 -5.11 -3.31 -12.57
CA LEU A 128 -5.93 -4.52 -12.72
C LEU A 128 -7.04 -4.64 -11.67
N GLU A 129 -6.78 -4.31 -10.41
CA GLU A 129 -7.80 -4.33 -9.35
C GLU A 129 -8.77 -3.13 -9.47
N MET A 130 -8.29 -1.95 -9.85
CA MET A 130 -9.14 -0.79 -10.18
C MET A 130 -10.12 -1.11 -11.32
N LYS A 131 -9.63 -1.75 -12.40
CA LYS A 131 -10.47 -2.16 -13.54
C LYS A 131 -11.58 -3.14 -13.13
N LYS A 132 -11.31 -4.07 -12.21
CA LYS A 132 -12.32 -4.99 -11.65
C LYS A 132 -13.34 -4.26 -10.79
N CYS A 133 -12.92 -3.24 -10.03
CA CYS A 133 -13.77 -2.55 -9.06
C CYS A 133 -14.69 -1.50 -9.70
N PHE A 134 -14.16 -0.69 -10.64
CA PHE A 134 -14.88 0.42 -11.28
C PHE A 134 -15.32 0.14 -12.72
N GLY A 135 -14.81 -0.91 -13.38
CA GLY A 135 -15.05 -1.17 -14.80
C GLY A 135 -14.30 -0.24 -15.77
N ALA A 136 -13.66 0.82 -15.26
CA ALA A 136 -12.87 1.76 -16.05
C ALA A 136 -11.67 1.06 -16.72
N ALA A 137 -11.54 1.25 -18.04
CA ALA A 137 -10.52 0.56 -18.84
C ALA A 137 -9.10 1.09 -18.60
N TYR A 138 -8.96 2.37 -18.24
CA TYR A 138 -7.69 3.01 -17.94
C TYR A 138 -7.89 4.19 -16.97
N VAL A 139 -7.09 4.21 -15.91
CA VAL A 139 -6.74 5.43 -15.17
C VAL A 139 -5.22 5.44 -15.20
N ASP A 140 -4.60 6.43 -15.83
CA ASP A 140 -3.14 6.49 -15.81
C ASP A 140 -2.67 6.90 -14.42
N ILE A 141 -2.04 5.95 -13.73
CA ILE A 141 -1.37 6.22 -12.46
C ILE A 141 0.02 6.79 -12.80
N ALA A 142 0.06 8.01 -13.34
CA ALA A 142 1.29 8.76 -13.55
C ALA A 142 1.98 9.10 -12.20
N ALA A 143 1.18 9.20 -11.12
CA ALA A 143 1.63 9.60 -9.79
C ALA A 143 2.37 8.51 -8.96
N LEU A 144 2.87 7.43 -9.59
CA LEU A 144 3.69 6.40 -8.95
C LEU A 144 5.20 6.48 -9.29
N GLN A 145 5.65 7.55 -9.94
CA GLN A 145 7.07 7.86 -10.09
C GLN A 145 7.70 8.19 -8.72
N TYR A 146 8.55 7.30 -8.20
CA TYR A 146 9.32 7.54 -6.97
C TYR A 146 10.63 8.26 -7.34
N ILE A 147 10.58 9.59 -7.42
CA ILE A 147 11.75 10.40 -7.76
C ILE A 147 12.49 10.82 -6.48
N ALA A 148 13.33 9.92 -5.98
CA ALA A 148 14.53 10.24 -5.19
C ALA A 148 15.38 8.97 -4.96
N THR A 149 16.27 8.64 -5.90
CA THR A 149 17.48 7.91 -5.54
C THR A 149 18.33 8.88 -4.71
N ASP A 150 18.48 8.59 -3.43
CA ASP A 150 19.01 9.54 -2.44
C ASP A 150 20.53 9.69 -2.66
N PHE A 151 20.95 10.67 -3.47
CA PHE A 151 22.35 10.83 -3.90
C PHE A 151 23.31 11.01 -2.72
N GLU A 152 22.83 11.58 -1.60
CA GLU A 152 23.58 11.70 -0.35
C GLU A 152 23.92 10.32 0.24
N VAL A 153 22.96 9.40 0.24
CA VAL A 153 23.14 8.01 0.72
C VAL A 153 24.14 7.24 -0.16
N ILE A 154 24.11 7.43 -1.47
CA ILE A 154 25.08 6.77 -2.36
C ILE A 154 26.48 7.38 -2.22
N ASN A 155 26.62 8.69 -2.00
CA ASN A 155 27.93 9.28 -1.71
C ASN A 155 28.48 8.78 -0.35
N TYR A 156 27.65 8.74 0.71
CA TYR A 156 28.03 8.14 2.00
C TYR A 156 28.58 6.70 1.83
N MET A 157 27.89 5.86 1.06
CA MET A 157 28.33 4.48 0.83
C MET A 157 29.61 4.38 0.01
N VAL A 158 29.90 5.36 -0.86
CA VAL A 158 31.18 5.43 -1.57
C VAL A 158 32.31 5.80 -0.62
N ASP A 159 32.10 6.83 0.19
CA ASP A 159 33.07 7.29 1.18
C ASP A 159 33.38 6.17 2.20
N ARG A 160 32.39 5.37 2.60
CA ARG A 160 32.56 4.17 3.45
C ARG A 160 33.37 3.05 2.79
N VAL A 161 33.09 2.70 1.53
CA VAL A 161 33.89 1.68 0.83
C VAL A 161 35.35 2.12 0.71
N ASP A 162 35.61 3.39 0.44
CA ASP A 162 36.97 3.90 0.31
C ASP A 162 37.64 4.08 1.69
N GLU A 163 36.91 4.40 2.77
CA GLU A 163 37.39 4.31 4.16
C GLU A 163 37.83 2.89 4.51
N TYR A 164 36.98 1.87 4.26
CA TYR A 164 37.30 0.47 4.52
C TYR A 164 38.49 -0.03 3.69
N ARG A 165 38.58 0.32 2.39
CA ARG A 165 39.74 0.00 1.55
C ARG A 165 41.03 0.61 2.10
N ASN A 166 40.99 1.87 2.55
CA ASN A 166 42.13 2.53 3.17
C ASN A 166 42.51 1.85 4.50
N THR A 167 41.55 1.44 5.33
CA THR A 167 41.83 0.67 6.57
C THR A 167 42.53 -0.65 6.27
N LEU A 168 42.08 -1.40 5.24
CA LEU A 168 42.69 -2.67 4.84
C LEU A 168 44.13 -2.49 4.32
N LEU A 169 44.35 -1.48 3.48
CA LEU A 169 45.67 -1.13 2.94
C LEU A 169 46.65 -0.70 4.06
N LEU A 170 46.18 0.13 5.01
CA LEU A 170 46.99 0.53 6.16
C LEU A 170 47.36 -0.66 7.06
N ALA A 171 46.48 -1.65 7.20
CA ALA A 171 46.77 -2.87 7.94
C ALA A 171 47.83 -3.74 7.23
N GLU A 172 47.78 -3.86 5.91
CA GLU A 172 48.82 -4.56 5.13
C GLU A 172 50.18 -3.86 5.27
N ILE A 173 50.23 -2.55 5.06
CA ILE A 173 51.45 -1.76 5.21
C ILE A 173 52.03 -1.87 6.64
N ALA A 174 51.18 -1.86 7.67
CA ALA A 174 51.61 -2.03 9.06
C ALA A 174 52.19 -3.45 9.33
N ILE A 175 51.63 -4.49 8.72
CA ILE A 175 52.18 -5.86 8.77
C ILE A 175 53.56 -5.90 8.09
N GLU A 176 53.68 -5.36 6.88
CA GLU A 176 54.94 -5.34 6.14
C GLU A 176 56.04 -4.55 6.85
N VAL A 177 55.74 -3.34 7.31
CA VAL A 177 56.70 -2.50 8.06
C VAL A 177 57.10 -3.17 9.38
N GLY A 178 56.17 -3.83 10.08
CA GLY A 178 56.46 -4.58 11.30
C GLY A 178 57.38 -5.78 11.05
N ASP A 179 57.09 -6.59 10.03
CA ASP A 179 57.92 -7.74 9.65
C ASP A 179 59.31 -7.30 9.16
N GLN A 180 59.40 -6.25 8.34
CA GLN A 180 60.67 -5.68 7.86
C GLN A 180 61.51 -5.10 9.02
N THR A 181 60.89 -4.37 9.94
CA THR A 181 61.58 -3.79 11.11
C THR A 181 62.15 -4.89 12.01
N TRP A 182 61.42 -5.99 12.19
CA TRP A 182 61.91 -7.17 12.89
C TRP A 182 63.09 -7.84 12.16
N GLU A 183 63.01 -8.05 10.84
CA GLU A 183 64.13 -8.59 10.07
C GLU A 183 65.39 -7.70 10.11
N GLN A 184 65.22 -6.38 10.11
CA GLN A 184 66.32 -5.41 10.26
C GLN A 184 66.91 -5.41 11.67
N ALA A 185 66.08 -5.58 12.72
CA ALA A 185 66.55 -5.71 14.09
C ALA A 185 67.36 -7.00 14.27
N LEU A 186 66.85 -8.14 13.78
CA LEU A 186 67.59 -9.41 13.76
C LEU A 186 68.91 -9.31 12.99
N GLY A 187 68.93 -8.57 11.88
CA GLY A 187 70.16 -8.34 11.08
C GLY A 187 71.24 -7.49 11.76
N LYS A 188 70.94 -6.86 12.90
CA LYS A 188 71.89 -6.11 13.74
C LYS A 188 72.38 -6.89 14.96
N LEU A 189 71.82 -8.08 15.20
CA LEU A 189 72.25 -8.99 16.25
C LEU A 189 73.24 -10.00 15.64
N ASP A 190 74.34 -10.26 16.34
CA ASP A 190 75.40 -11.18 15.88
C ASP A 190 75.00 -12.65 16.09
N LEU A 191 73.95 -13.05 15.37
CA LEU A 191 73.26 -14.33 15.50
C LEU A 191 73.90 -15.40 14.61
N SER A 192 74.01 -16.62 15.12
CA SER A 192 74.47 -17.74 14.29
C SER A 192 73.56 -17.93 13.07
N PRO A 193 74.07 -18.36 11.90
CA PRO A 193 73.28 -18.46 10.66
C PRO A 193 72.04 -19.37 10.77
N VAL A 194 72.03 -20.31 11.72
CA VAL A 194 70.88 -21.16 12.02
C VAL A 194 69.82 -20.40 12.83
N LEU A 195 70.22 -19.65 13.87
CA LEU A 195 69.29 -18.84 14.66
C LEU A 195 68.67 -17.71 13.83
N GLY A 196 69.47 -17.01 13.03
CA GLY A 196 68.98 -15.96 12.14
C GLY A 196 67.94 -16.46 11.13
N LYS A 197 68.16 -17.65 10.54
CA LYS A 197 67.18 -18.30 9.65
C LYS A 197 65.90 -18.76 10.36
N LEU A 198 65.98 -19.13 11.64
CA LEU A 198 64.82 -19.47 12.45
C LEU A 198 64.01 -18.22 12.83
N LEU A 199 64.66 -17.19 13.36
CA LEU A 199 63.99 -15.98 13.86
C LEU A 199 63.39 -15.13 12.74
N LYS A 200 63.98 -15.11 11.54
CA LYS A 200 63.38 -14.48 10.35
C LYS A 200 62.11 -15.18 9.84
N ARG A 201 61.83 -16.43 10.23
CA ARG A 201 60.53 -17.08 9.95
C ARG A 201 59.42 -16.62 10.91
N ILE A 202 59.78 -15.95 12.02
CA ILE A 202 58.82 -15.34 12.94
C ILE A 202 58.43 -13.98 12.35
N LYS A 203 57.28 -13.93 11.67
CA LYS A 203 56.69 -12.68 11.17
C LYS A 203 56.08 -11.88 12.33
N LEU A 204 56.91 -11.12 13.03
CA LEU A 204 56.51 -10.45 14.28
C LEU A 204 55.45 -9.35 14.06
N GLY A 205 55.48 -8.64 12.92
CA GLY A 205 54.43 -7.69 12.55
C GLY A 205 53.10 -8.40 12.28
N THR A 206 53.13 -9.50 11.53
CA THR A 206 51.96 -10.37 11.33
C THR A 206 51.39 -10.88 12.66
N ILE A 207 52.24 -11.32 13.59
CA ILE A 207 51.82 -11.81 14.92
C ILE A 207 51.25 -10.68 15.78
N ALA A 208 51.90 -9.51 15.81
CA ALA A 208 51.45 -8.36 16.58
C ALA A 208 50.07 -7.86 16.11
N MET A 209 49.91 -7.66 14.79
CA MET A 209 48.64 -7.22 14.20
C MET A 209 47.52 -8.23 14.45
N LYS A 210 47.80 -9.54 14.34
CA LYS A 210 46.85 -10.59 14.73
C LYS A 210 46.48 -10.56 16.21
N SER A 211 47.45 -10.28 17.10
CA SER A 211 47.20 -10.24 18.56
C SER A 211 46.29 -9.10 19.01
N VAL A 212 46.23 -8.01 18.24
CA VAL A 212 45.29 -6.88 18.45
C VAL A 212 44.00 -6.98 17.61
N GLY A 213 43.81 -8.08 16.85
CA GLY A 213 42.63 -8.28 15.99
C GLY A 213 42.68 -7.54 14.64
N CYS A 214 43.81 -6.91 14.30
CA CYS A 214 44.02 -6.12 13.09
C CYS A 214 44.76 -6.87 11.98
N ASP A 215 44.74 -8.22 11.94
CA ASP A 215 45.21 -8.92 10.75
C ASP A 215 44.28 -8.67 9.57
N HIS A 216 44.84 -8.51 8.37
CA HIS A 216 44.09 -8.12 7.17
C HIS A 216 42.87 -9.03 6.91
N LYS A 217 42.97 -10.35 7.14
CA LYS A 217 41.84 -11.26 6.88
C LYS A 217 40.70 -11.05 7.87
N THR A 218 41.02 -10.88 9.15
CA THR A 218 40.03 -10.57 10.19
C THR A 218 39.38 -9.21 9.93
N LEU A 219 40.16 -8.18 9.54
CA LEU A 219 39.63 -6.87 9.17
C LEU A 219 38.76 -6.92 7.91
N PHE A 220 39.15 -7.69 6.88
CA PHE A 220 38.36 -7.83 5.64
C PHE A 220 36.96 -8.36 5.94
N GLU A 221 36.84 -9.43 6.74
CA GLU A 221 35.56 -10.00 7.13
C GLU A 221 34.74 -9.06 8.06
N GLN A 222 35.41 -8.20 8.86
CA GLN A 222 34.73 -7.18 9.65
C GLN A 222 34.16 -6.05 8.78
N CYS A 223 35.00 -5.44 7.92
CA CYS A 223 34.58 -4.40 6.98
C CYS A 223 33.48 -4.90 6.04
N ARG A 224 33.60 -6.14 5.54
CA ARG A 224 32.60 -6.79 4.69
C ARG A 224 31.25 -6.87 5.38
N ARG A 225 31.20 -7.40 6.61
CA ARG A 225 29.96 -7.52 7.39
C ARG A 225 29.34 -6.18 7.80
N GLN A 226 30.15 -5.16 8.05
CA GLN A 226 29.64 -3.82 8.31
C GLN A 226 29.01 -3.22 7.04
N LEU A 227 29.71 -3.31 5.91
CA LEU A 227 29.21 -2.85 4.62
C LEU A 227 27.93 -3.60 4.18
N GLU A 228 27.85 -4.91 4.43
CA GLU A 228 26.64 -5.72 4.23
C GLU A 228 25.47 -5.19 5.08
N GLN A 229 25.70 -4.88 6.36
CA GLN A 229 24.68 -4.35 7.26
C GLN A 229 24.23 -2.93 6.87
N GLU A 230 25.14 -2.06 6.45
CA GLU A 230 24.79 -0.73 5.94
C GLU A 230 23.95 -0.82 4.65
N MET A 231 24.36 -1.68 3.70
CA MET A 231 23.61 -1.92 2.45
C MET A 231 22.20 -2.47 2.74
N VAL A 232 22.07 -3.50 3.59
CA VAL A 232 20.77 -4.05 4.02
C VAL A 232 19.92 -2.96 4.68
N GLY A 233 20.49 -2.13 5.56
CA GLY A 233 19.79 -1.02 6.23
C GLY A 233 19.25 0.02 5.25
N ILE A 234 20.03 0.38 4.23
CA ILE A 234 19.63 1.32 3.17
C ILE A 234 18.52 0.72 2.30
N LEU A 235 18.65 -0.54 1.89
CA LEU A 235 17.64 -1.23 1.09
C LEU A 235 16.31 -1.38 1.86
N LEU A 236 16.36 -1.69 3.16
CA LEU A 236 15.19 -1.70 4.05
C LEU A 236 14.53 -0.31 4.14
N ASN A 237 15.31 0.77 4.28
CA ASN A 237 14.80 2.14 4.32
C ASN A 237 14.12 2.53 2.99
N ILE A 238 14.75 2.25 1.84
CA ILE A 238 14.20 2.56 0.51
C ILE A 238 12.93 1.75 0.23
N THR A 239 12.94 0.44 0.48
CA THR A 239 11.74 -0.41 0.32
C THR A 239 10.62 -0.02 1.27
N HIS A 240 10.91 0.44 2.49
CA HIS A 240 9.94 1.02 3.42
C HIS A 240 9.34 2.34 2.90
N LYS A 241 10.16 3.29 2.42
CA LYS A 241 9.70 4.54 1.79
C LYS A 241 8.78 4.25 0.60
N VAL A 242 9.18 3.36 -0.31
CA VAL A 242 8.40 2.91 -1.47
C VAL A 242 7.07 2.28 -1.04
N LYS A 243 7.07 1.35 -0.07
CA LYS A 243 5.87 0.68 0.47
C LYS A 243 4.87 1.68 1.07
N ILE A 244 5.31 2.67 1.83
CA ILE A 244 4.42 3.72 2.38
C ILE A 244 3.86 4.59 1.24
N PHE A 245 4.71 5.10 0.35
CA PHE A 245 4.31 5.97 -0.76
C PHE A 245 3.26 5.31 -1.67
N THR A 246 3.56 4.10 -2.16
CA THR A 246 2.66 3.32 -3.02
C THR A 246 1.33 2.99 -2.34
N ARG A 247 1.31 2.64 -1.04
CA ARG A 247 0.07 2.38 -0.28
C ARG A 247 -0.79 3.62 -0.15
N ASN A 248 -0.18 4.75 0.24
CA ASN A 248 -0.88 6.02 0.39
C ASN A 248 -1.45 6.49 -0.96
N LYS A 249 -0.69 6.38 -2.05
CA LYS A 249 -1.19 6.71 -3.40
C LYS A 249 -2.27 5.75 -3.90
N ALA A 250 -2.16 4.45 -3.66
CA ALA A 250 -3.22 3.51 -3.97
C ALA A 250 -4.53 3.89 -3.26
N THR A 251 -4.48 4.12 -1.94
CA THR A 251 -5.65 4.57 -1.15
C THR A 251 -6.26 5.85 -1.73
N GLN A 252 -5.43 6.89 -1.94
CA GLN A 252 -5.89 8.17 -2.50
C GLN A 252 -6.63 7.97 -3.83
N ILE A 253 -6.02 7.26 -4.78
CA ILE A 253 -6.58 7.06 -6.13
C ILE A 253 -7.89 6.25 -6.10
N PHE A 254 -8.01 5.25 -5.22
CA PHE A 254 -9.26 4.49 -5.07
C PHE A 254 -10.41 5.36 -4.52
N TYR A 255 -10.16 6.24 -3.55
CA TYR A 255 -11.20 7.13 -3.01
C TYR A 255 -11.51 8.30 -3.96
N GLU A 256 -10.52 8.88 -4.64
CA GLU A 256 -10.75 9.86 -5.72
C GLU A 256 -11.62 9.26 -6.85
N MET A 257 -11.37 8.00 -7.25
CA MET A 257 -12.21 7.31 -8.22
C MET A 257 -13.62 7.00 -7.70
N TYR A 258 -13.77 6.69 -6.41
CA TYR A 258 -15.08 6.50 -5.78
C TYR A 258 -15.91 7.80 -5.79
N ASP A 259 -15.33 8.92 -5.38
CA ASP A 259 -16.04 10.21 -5.34
C ASP A 259 -16.42 10.69 -6.75
N ASN A 260 -15.52 10.54 -7.72
CA ASN A 260 -15.79 10.87 -9.13
C ASN A 260 -16.86 9.97 -9.75
N THR A 261 -16.85 8.66 -9.47
CA THR A 261 -17.79 7.69 -10.07
C THR A 261 -19.16 7.69 -9.38
N TYR A 262 -19.20 7.88 -8.05
CA TYR A 262 -20.40 7.65 -7.24
C TYR A 262 -20.83 8.82 -6.35
N GLY A 263 -19.91 9.70 -5.93
CA GLY A 263 -20.22 10.80 -5.01
C GLY A 263 -21.29 11.76 -5.56
N SER A 264 -21.11 12.21 -6.80
CA SER A 264 -22.07 13.05 -7.52
C SER A 264 -23.44 12.36 -7.72
N TYR A 265 -23.44 11.05 -7.98
CA TYR A 265 -24.64 10.23 -8.13
C TYR A 265 -25.43 10.15 -6.81
N PHE A 266 -24.77 9.80 -5.69
CA PHE A 266 -25.44 9.67 -4.40
C PHE A 266 -25.98 11.02 -3.91
N VAL A 267 -25.21 12.11 -3.99
CA VAL A 267 -25.66 13.47 -3.61
C VAL A 267 -26.87 13.91 -4.45
N SER A 268 -26.86 13.65 -5.76
CA SER A 268 -28.00 13.95 -6.64
C SER A 268 -29.23 13.09 -6.29
N LEU A 269 -29.05 11.79 -6.06
CA LEU A 269 -30.14 10.88 -5.72
C LEU A 269 -30.78 11.26 -4.38
N GLU A 270 -29.95 11.58 -3.38
CA GLU A 270 -30.39 12.02 -2.06
C GLU A 270 -31.11 13.38 -2.14
N HIS A 271 -30.59 14.35 -2.87
CA HIS A 271 -31.26 15.63 -3.11
C HIS A 271 -32.65 15.44 -3.74
N ASN A 272 -32.80 14.51 -4.68
CA ASN A 272 -34.07 14.20 -5.32
C ASN A 272 -35.07 13.51 -4.35
N ILE A 273 -34.60 12.61 -3.46
CA ILE A 273 -35.41 12.03 -2.37
C ILE A 273 -35.82 13.12 -1.37
N ARG A 274 -34.89 14.02 -1.02
CA ARG A 274 -35.10 15.11 -0.07
C ARG A 274 -36.16 16.11 -0.58
N THR A 275 -36.08 16.52 -1.85
CA THR A 275 -36.91 17.56 -2.49
C THR A 275 -38.21 17.08 -3.15
N ARG A 276 -38.52 15.77 -3.12
CA ARG A 276 -39.71 15.15 -3.73
C ARG A 276 -39.77 15.17 -5.27
N LYS A 277 -38.67 15.44 -5.97
CA LYS A 277 -38.61 15.41 -7.46
C LYS A 277 -38.60 13.99 -8.07
N PHE A 278 -38.79 12.95 -7.25
CA PHE A 278 -38.93 11.56 -7.73
C PHE A 278 -40.22 11.34 -8.52
N CYS A 279 -40.11 11.20 -9.85
CA CYS A 279 -41.21 10.77 -10.70
C CYS A 279 -41.72 9.38 -10.29
N LYS A 280 -43.05 9.16 -10.36
CA LYS A 280 -43.71 7.91 -9.95
C LYS A 280 -43.08 6.64 -10.55
N ALA A 281 -42.63 6.69 -11.81
CA ALA A 281 -41.97 5.56 -12.47
C ALA A 281 -40.65 5.14 -11.80
N LYS A 282 -39.84 6.10 -11.32
CA LYS A 282 -38.62 5.79 -10.55
C LYS A 282 -38.94 5.25 -9.15
N GLN A 283 -40.03 5.71 -8.52
CA GLN A 283 -40.49 5.13 -7.26
C GLN A 283 -40.97 3.69 -7.44
N ALA A 284 -41.75 3.40 -8.48
CA ALA A 284 -42.23 2.05 -8.78
C ALA A 284 -41.06 1.07 -8.98
N LYS A 285 -40.10 1.40 -9.87
CA LYS A 285 -38.94 0.54 -10.12
C LYS A 285 -38.10 0.29 -8.86
N PHE A 286 -37.87 1.31 -8.03
CA PHE A 286 -37.11 1.15 -6.78
C PHE A 286 -37.85 0.28 -5.75
N ILE A 287 -39.19 0.32 -5.72
CA ILE A 287 -39.99 -0.57 -4.87
C ILE A 287 -39.87 -2.02 -5.35
N THR A 288 -39.90 -2.27 -6.67
CA THR A 288 -39.65 -3.61 -7.24
C THR A 288 -38.25 -4.11 -6.87
N GLU A 289 -37.19 -3.32 -7.15
CA GLU A 289 -35.80 -3.65 -6.77
C GLU A 289 -35.66 -4.02 -5.29
N ARG A 290 -36.42 -3.37 -4.39
CA ARG A 290 -36.38 -3.67 -2.95
C ARG A 290 -37.13 -4.95 -2.57
N ILE A 291 -38.25 -5.27 -3.25
CA ILE A 291 -38.97 -6.53 -3.04
C ILE A 291 -38.09 -7.70 -3.49
N ASP A 292 -37.46 -7.58 -4.66
CA ASP A 292 -36.54 -8.59 -5.19
C ASP A 292 -35.33 -8.80 -4.25
N GLN A 293 -34.78 -7.70 -3.69
CA GLN A 293 -33.70 -7.71 -2.68
C GLN A 293 -34.14 -8.17 -1.26
N GLN A 294 -35.43 -8.48 -1.05
CA GLN A 294 -35.95 -9.05 0.20
C GLN A 294 -36.58 -10.45 -0.01
N ALA A 295 -36.51 -10.99 -1.23
CA ALA A 295 -36.99 -12.31 -1.61
C ALA A 295 -35.85 -13.30 -1.95
N MET A 296 -34.60 -12.90 -1.69
CA MET A 296 -33.36 -13.70 -1.75
C MET A 296 -32.69 -13.72 -0.38
#